data_AF-A0A1F3B902-F1
#
_entry.id   AF-A0A1F3B902-F1
#
_cell.length_a   1.000
_cell.length_b   1.000
_cell.length_c   1.000
_cell.angle_alpha   90.00
_cell.angle_beta   90.00
_cell.angle_gamma   90.00
#
_symmetry.space_group_name_H-M   'P 1'
#
loop_
_entity.id
_entity.type
_entity.pdbx_description
1 polymer ?
#
loop_
_entity_poly.entity_id
_entity_poly.type
_entity_poly.pdbx_seq_one_letter_code
_entity_poly.pdbx_strand_id
1 'polypeptide(L)'
;MLKANYTPLVEGEDTIAGRQVWTMRLKPKRKNFAWKQLWIDKQTYVVLASKDWSFQNEMIRTMVTTHVSYCDRPLAKRRVPKPDGLRQQLRNCEYRPRCFGSSEITHCPSISQHVAAEAAERYYSQRVSSYGLRAGRRVPPGTIQPRYIPTGFVLDRVEVDKDCGSAQLVYSDGLYAISVFVGGIAGKSVERLCPGTVYDWGQGLMVATRVRDEDVLVMGDLPAEEIEKIAGSVR
;
A
#
# COMPACT_ATOMS: atom_id res chain seq x y z
N MET A 1 -6.29 15.65 8.24
CA MET A 1 -5.22 14.76 8.74
C MET A 1 -3.84 15.30 8.45
N LEU A 2 -3.47 15.55 7.19
CA LEU A 2 -2.11 16.00 6.83
C LEU A 2 -1.57 17.20 7.65
N LYS A 3 -2.33 18.31 7.77
CA LYS A 3 -1.92 19.50 8.57
C LYS A 3 -1.69 19.22 10.06
N ALA A 4 -2.28 18.15 10.59
CA ALA A 4 -2.10 17.78 11.99
C ALA A 4 -0.71 17.17 12.21
N ASN A 5 -0.25 16.33 11.27
CA ASN A 5 0.96 15.52 11.39
C ASN A 5 2.19 16.15 10.71
N TYR A 6 1.99 17.04 9.74
CA TYR A 6 3.05 17.63 8.92
C TYR A 6 3.01 19.15 8.91
N THR A 7 4.19 19.75 8.74
CA THR A 7 4.36 21.17 8.47
C THR A 7 4.77 21.34 7.00
N PRO A 8 3.88 21.83 6.13
CA PRO A 8 4.23 22.15 4.75
C PRO A 8 5.09 23.41 4.72
N LEU A 9 6.19 23.36 3.97
CA LEU A 9 7.12 24.46 3.76
C LEU A 9 7.38 24.62 2.26
N VAL A 10 7.11 25.79 1.70
CA VAL A 10 7.50 26.11 0.33
C VAL A 10 8.96 26.54 0.36
N GLU A 11 9.82 25.82 -0.35
CA GLU A 11 11.27 26.03 -0.33
C GLU A 11 11.75 26.90 -1.47
N GLY A 12 10.98 26.96 -2.56
CA GLY A 12 11.34 27.72 -3.74
C GLY A 12 10.57 27.24 -4.96
N GLU A 13 11.19 27.49 -6.11
CA GLU A 13 10.62 27.23 -7.42
C GLU A 13 11.65 26.48 -8.26
N ASP A 14 11.20 25.67 -9.21
CA ASP A 14 12.06 24.84 -10.06
C ASP A 14 11.38 24.62 -11.42
N THR A 15 12.01 23.85 -12.30
CA THR A 15 11.44 23.43 -13.59
C THR A 15 11.53 21.92 -13.78
N ILE A 16 10.39 21.23 -13.92
CA ILE A 16 10.32 19.79 -14.19
C ILE A 16 9.51 19.54 -15.46
N ALA A 17 10.02 18.70 -16.36
CA ALA A 17 9.41 18.43 -17.67
C ALA A 17 9.06 19.71 -18.47
N GLY A 18 9.91 20.74 -18.37
CA GLY A 18 9.70 22.04 -19.02
C GLY A 18 8.63 22.92 -18.38
N ARG A 19 8.12 22.56 -17.19
CA ARG A 19 7.06 23.29 -16.49
C ARG A 19 7.54 23.91 -15.19
N GLN A 20 7.07 25.11 -14.91
CA GLN A 20 7.36 25.81 -13.66
C GLN A 20 6.64 25.12 -12.50
N VAL A 21 7.38 24.80 -11.45
CA VAL A 21 6.86 24.11 -10.27
C VAL A 21 7.19 24.87 -8.98
N TRP A 22 6.36 24.70 -7.95
CA TRP A 22 6.75 24.99 -6.56
C TRP A 22 7.43 23.77 -5.96
N THR A 23 8.52 24.00 -5.24
CA THR A 23 9.16 22.98 -4.42
C THR A 23 8.60 23.07 -3.01
N MET A 24 7.89 22.03 -2.57
CA MET A 24 7.28 21.97 -1.25
C MET A 24 7.85 20.80 -0.45
N ARG A 25 8.25 21.08 0.79
CA ARG A 25 8.69 20.09 1.76
C ARG A 25 7.58 19.81 2.78
N LEU A 26 7.31 18.53 3.03
CA LEU A 26 6.39 18.05 4.05
C LEU A 26 7.20 17.44 5.19
N LYS A 27 7.59 18.26 6.18
CA LYS A 27 8.31 17.76 7.36
C LYS A 27 7.32 17.20 8.39
N PRO A 28 7.54 16.00 8.94
CA PRO A 28 6.74 15.50 10.04
C PRO A 28 6.98 16.38 11.27
N LYS A 29 5.93 16.61 12.05
CA LYS A 29 6.06 17.29 13.35
C LYS A 29 6.73 16.41 14.41
N ARG A 30 6.72 15.08 14.18
CA ARG A 30 7.40 14.09 15.02
C ARG A 30 8.84 13.90 14.56
N LYS A 31 9.74 13.72 15.52
CA LYS A 31 11.15 13.39 15.25
C LYS A 31 11.26 11.95 14.74
N ASN A 32 12.32 11.68 13.98
CA ASN A 32 12.68 10.34 13.49
C ASN A 32 11.68 9.71 12.50
N PHE A 33 10.87 10.53 11.81
CA PHE A 33 10.01 10.07 10.72
C PHE A 33 10.55 10.51 9.38
N ALA A 34 10.26 9.72 8.34
CA ALA A 34 10.49 10.09 6.96
C ALA A 34 9.72 11.36 6.59
N TRP A 35 10.27 12.12 5.65
CA TRP A 35 9.67 13.35 5.14
C TRP A 35 9.67 13.34 3.62
N LYS A 36 8.78 14.12 3.01
CA LYS A 36 8.58 14.12 1.56
C LYS A 36 8.87 15.50 0.97
N GLN A 37 9.50 15.54 -0.19
CA GLN A 37 9.62 16.74 -1.03
C GLN A 37 8.78 16.53 -2.29
N LEU A 38 8.04 17.55 -2.68
CA LEU A 38 7.13 17.55 -3.82
C LEU A 38 7.46 18.71 -4.74
N TRP A 39 7.41 18.46 -6.05
CA TRP A 39 7.46 19.49 -7.10
C TRP A 39 6.09 19.59 -7.75
N ILE A 40 5.37 20.68 -7.48
CA ILE A 40 3.97 20.85 -7.85
C ILE A 40 3.89 21.87 -8.99
N ASP A 41 3.32 21.47 -10.13
CA ASP A 41 3.10 22.34 -11.28
C ASP A 41 2.28 23.58 -10.90
N LYS A 42 2.79 24.78 -11.19
CA LYS A 42 2.14 26.02 -10.77
C LYS A 42 0.80 26.29 -11.45
N GLN A 43 0.60 25.71 -12.63
CA GLN A 43 -0.61 25.93 -13.44
C GLN A 43 -1.70 24.90 -13.13
N THR A 44 -1.34 23.61 -13.05
CA THR A 44 -2.29 22.50 -12.91
C THR A 44 -2.35 21.90 -11.51
N TYR A 45 -1.43 22.28 -10.63
CA TYR A 45 -1.27 21.74 -9.27
C TYR A 45 -0.97 20.23 -9.22
N VAL A 46 -0.58 19.61 -10.34
CA VAL A 46 -0.16 18.22 -10.41
C VAL A 46 1.25 18.08 -9.84
N VAL A 47 1.49 17.01 -9.07
CA VAL A 47 2.82 16.64 -8.60
C VAL A 47 3.61 16.05 -9.78
N LEU A 48 4.65 16.75 -10.23
CA LEU A 48 5.51 16.30 -11.33
C LEU A 48 6.74 15.52 -10.85
N ALA A 49 7.16 15.73 -9.61
CA ALA A 49 8.19 14.92 -8.98
C ALA A 49 7.94 14.80 -7.48
N SER A 50 8.46 13.73 -6.89
CA SER A 50 8.48 13.55 -5.44
C SER A 50 9.74 12.83 -5.00
N LYS A 51 10.29 13.22 -3.85
CA LYS A 51 11.37 12.50 -3.17
C LYS A 51 10.93 12.15 -1.76
N ASP A 52 11.18 10.91 -1.37
CA ASP A 52 11.05 10.45 0.01
C ASP A 52 12.43 10.43 0.65
N TRP A 53 12.50 10.99 1.86
CA TRP A 53 13.72 11.16 2.60
C TRP A 53 13.59 10.48 3.96
N SER A 54 14.65 9.81 4.40
CA SER A 54 14.76 9.28 5.75
C SER A 54 14.87 10.43 6.77
N PHE A 55 14.74 10.09 8.05
CA PHE A 55 14.93 11.08 9.11
C PHE A 55 16.40 11.51 9.25
N GLN A 56 17.34 10.70 8.77
CA GLN A 56 18.76 11.01 8.63
C GLN A 56 19.07 11.83 7.37
N ASN A 57 18.05 12.25 6.62
CA ASN A 57 18.19 13.06 5.41
C ASN A 57 18.85 12.31 4.24
N GLU A 58 18.69 10.99 4.20
CA GLU A 58 19.09 10.15 3.07
C GLU A 58 17.89 9.98 2.12
N MET A 59 18.14 9.94 0.83
CA MET A 59 17.07 9.76 -0.15
C MET A 59 16.66 8.29 -0.21
N ILE A 60 15.40 7.99 0.07
CA ILE A 60 14.83 6.63 0.03
C ILE A 60 14.32 6.33 -1.38
N ARG A 61 13.50 7.23 -1.92
CA ARG A 61 12.82 7.03 -3.22
C ARG A 61 12.72 8.35 -3.96
N THR A 62 12.76 8.26 -5.28
CA THR A 62 12.50 9.40 -6.19
C THR A 62 11.54 8.97 -7.29
N MET A 63 10.62 9.87 -7.62
CA MET A 63 9.78 9.80 -8.80
C MET A 63 9.90 11.14 -9.52
N VAL A 64 10.16 11.09 -10.83
CA VAL A 64 10.31 12.29 -11.66
C VAL A 64 9.59 12.06 -12.98
N THR A 65 8.68 12.98 -13.31
CA THR A 65 8.03 13.01 -14.61
C THR A 65 8.99 13.60 -15.64
N THR A 66 9.29 12.84 -16.69
CA THR A 66 10.17 13.29 -17.78
C THR A 66 9.40 14.02 -18.88
N HIS A 67 8.13 13.67 -19.07
CA HIS A 67 7.24 14.29 -20.05
C HIS A 67 5.81 14.32 -19.54
N VAL A 68 5.11 15.44 -19.71
CA VAL A 68 3.70 15.58 -19.40
C VAL A 68 3.01 16.40 -20.48
N SER A 69 1.85 15.92 -20.93
CA SER A 69 1.00 16.63 -21.88
C SER A 69 -0.41 16.65 -21.32
N TYR A 70 -1.02 17.84 -21.30
CA TYR A 70 -2.38 18.04 -20.85
C TYR A 70 -3.27 18.21 -22.08
N CYS A 71 -4.41 17.53 -22.10
CA CYS A 71 -5.41 17.76 -23.13
C CYS A 71 -6.32 18.91 -22.69
N ASP A 72 -6.38 20.00 -23.46
CA ASP A 72 -7.25 21.17 -23.18
C ASP A 72 -8.75 20.87 -23.29
N ARG A 73 -9.13 19.68 -23.76
CA ARG A 73 -10.53 19.32 -23.89
C ARG A 73 -11.12 19.07 -22.50
N PRO A 74 -12.19 19.79 -22.11
CA PRO A 74 -13.02 19.37 -21.00
C PRO A 74 -13.35 17.90 -21.20
N LEU A 75 -13.23 17.08 -20.15
CA LEU A 75 -13.68 15.69 -20.16
C LEU A 75 -15.20 15.68 -20.34
N ALA A 76 -15.69 15.99 -21.54
CA ALA A 76 -17.08 15.99 -21.93
C ALA A 76 -17.54 14.55 -21.90
N LYS A 77 -18.01 14.08 -20.74
CA LYS A 77 -18.54 12.72 -20.42
C LYS A 77 -18.11 11.67 -21.45
N ARG A 78 -16.81 11.56 -21.74
CA ARG A 78 -16.32 10.50 -22.60
C ARG A 78 -16.52 9.27 -21.75
N ARG A 79 -17.54 8.48 -22.09
CA ARG A 79 -17.61 7.11 -21.61
C ARG A 79 -16.27 6.53 -22.02
N VAL A 80 -15.37 6.33 -21.07
CA VAL A 80 -14.16 5.54 -21.30
C VAL A 80 -14.71 4.27 -21.93
N PRO A 81 -14.43 4.00 -23.22
CA PRO A 81 -15.00 2.85 -23.88
C PRO A 81 -14.64 1.68 -23.00
N LYS A 82 -15.67 0.97 -22.49
CA LYS A 82 -15.41 -0.26 -21.76
C LYS A 82 -14.61 -1.09 -22.76
N PRO A 83 -13.38 -1.49 -22.44
CA PRO A 83 -12.61 -2.30 -23.37
C PRO A 83 -13.40 -3.58 -23.61
N ASP A 84 -14.06 -3.68 -24.77
CA ASP A 84 -15.01 -4.75 -25.07
C ASP A 84 -14.33 -6.13 -25.06
N GLY A 85 -13.00 -6.19 -25.16
CA GLY A 85 -12.19 -7.40 -25.05
C GLY A 85 -11.68 -7.78 -23.64
N LEU A 86 -11.65 -6.85 -22.67
CA LEU A 86 -11.08 -7.15 -21.34
C LEU A 86 -11.98 -8.11 -20.54
N ARG A 87 -13.30 -8.05 -20.77
CA ARG A 87 -14.26 -9.03 -20.22
C ARG A 87 -14.16 -10.42 -20.84
N GLN A 88 -13.53 -10.58 -22.01
CA GLN A 88 -13.38 -11.87 -22.68
C GLN A 88 -12.01 -12.50 -22.39
N GLN A 89 -10.95 -11.68 -22.27
CA GLN A 89 -9.67 -12.15 -21.72
C GLN A 89 -9.78 -12.59 -20.26
N LEU A 90 -10.49 -11.84 -19.41
CA LEU A 90 -10.73 -12.25 -18.01
C LEU A 90 -11.66 -13.47 -17.88
N ARG A 91 -12.47 -13.79 -18.90
CA ARG A 91 -13.28 -15.02 -18.93
C ARG A 91 -12.51 -16.25 -19.42
N ASN A 92 -11.51 -16.05 -20.28
CA ASN A 92 -10.65 -17.13 -20.77
C ASN A 92 -9.53 -17.48 -19.76
N CYS A 93 -9.24 -16.60 -18.81
CA CYS A 93 -8.59 -16.98 -17.56
C CYS A 93 -9.65 -17.53 -16.60
N GLU A 94 -10.09 -18.77 -16.81
CA GLU A 94 -10.94 -19.49 -15.85
C GLU A 94 -10.12 -19.92 -14.62
N TYR A 95 -9.45 -18.97 -13.97
CA TYR A 95 -8.89 -19.16 -12.65
C TYR A 95 -10.04 -18.96 -11.65
N ARG A 96 -10.85 -20.00 -11.46
CA ARG A 96 -11.75 -20.07 -10.30
C ARG A 96 -10.89 -20.41 -9.09
N PRO A 97 -10.70 -19.50 -8.12
CA PRO A 97 -10.15 -19.92 -6.84
C PRO A 97 -11.23 -20.75 -6.15
N ARG A 98 -11.24 -22.07 -6.39
CA ARG A 98 -11.77 -22.98 -5.38
C ARG A 98 -10.90 -22.75 -4.15
N CYS A 99 -11.49 -22.65 -2.97
CA CYS A 99 -10.75 -22.85 -1.73
C CYS A 99 -10.04 -24.21 -1.87
N PHE A 100 -8.75 -24.18 -2.19
CA PHE A 100 -7.99 -25.35 -2.61
C PHE A 100 -7.76 -26.23 -1.38
N GLY A 101 -8.36 -27.42 -1.39
CA GLY A 101 -8.04 -28.48 -0.46
C GLY A 101 -6.59 -28.93 -0.60
N SER A 102 -6.02 -29.35 0.54
CA SER A 102 -4.82 -30.17 0.73
C SER A 102 -4.62 -31.17 -0.42
N SER A 103 -3.43 -31.43 -0.94
CA SER A 103 -2.18 -31.80 -0.26
C SER A 103 -1.00 -31.75 -1.26
N GLU A 104 0.23 -31.73 -0.72
CA GLU A 104 1.53 -31.92 -1.40
C GLU A 104 2.03 -30.80 -2.33
N ILE A 105 2.92 -29.95 -1.80
CA ILE A 105 3.94 -29.25 -2.59
C ILE A 105 5.27 -29.28 -1.84
N THR A 106 6.27 -29.84 -2.50
CA THR A 106 7.66 -29.97 -2.05
C THR A 106 8.38 -28.62 -2.05
N HIS A 107 9.27 -28.44 -1.07
CA HIS A 107 10.10 -27.29 -0.77
C HIS A 107 10.82 -26.69 -2.01
N CYS A 108 10.68 -25.38 -2.27
CA CYS A 108 11.32 -24.69 -3.40
C CYS A 108 12.27 -23.58 -2.87
N PRO A 109 13.59 -23.78 -2.80
CA PRO A 109 14.51 -22.88 -2.09
C PRO A 109 15.07 -21.70 -2.90
N SER A 110 14.43 -21.25 -3.99
CA SER A 110 15.04 -20.23 -4.89
C SER A 110 14.11 -19.17 -5.45
N ILE A 111 12.91 -18.99 -4.90
CA ILE A 111 12.07 -17.85 -5.32
C ILE A 111 12.69 -16.58 -4.76
N SER A 112 13.12 -15.68 -5.65
CA SER A 112 13.57 -14.34 -5.29
C SER A 112 12.54 -13.67 -4.38
N GLN A 113 12.99 -13.10 -3.26
CA GLN A 113 12.15 -12.42 -2.27
C GLN A 113 11.19 -11.41 -2.92
N HIS A 114 11.64 -10.77 -3.99
CA HIS A 114 10.86 -9.81 -4.77
C HIS A 114 9.63 -10.46 -5.46
N VAL A 115 9.76 -11.68 -5.96
CA VAL A 115 8.68 -12.42 -6.64
C VAL A 115 7.63 -12.89 -5.64
N ALA A 116 8.06 -13.31 -4.44
CA ALA A 116 7.14 -13.70 -3.38
C ALA A 116 6.32 -12.50 -2.88
N ALA A 117 6.96 -11.34 -2.69
CA ALA A 117 6.29 -10.12 -2.27
C ALA A 117 5.32 -9.59 -3.33
N GLU A 118 5.73 -9.55 -4.60
CA GLU A 118 4.87 -9.11 -5.70
C GLU A 118 3.67 -10.05 -5.90
N ALA A 119 3.85 -11.37 -5.74
CA ALA A 119 2.76 -12.33 -5.79
C ALA A 119 1.76 -12.15 -4.63
N ALA A 120 2.25 -11.87 -3.42
CA ALA A 120 1.40 -11.57 -2.28
C ALA A 120 0.58 -10.29 -2.52
N GLU A 121 1.21 -9.20 -2.96
CA GLU A 121 0.55 -7.93 -3.24
C GLU A 121 -0.54 -8.08 -4.32
N ARG A 122 -0.21 -8.70 -5.45
CA ARG A 122 -1.18 -8.92 -6.54
C ARG A 122 -2.36 -9.77 -6.07
N TYR A 123 -2.10 -10.82 -5.29
CA TYR A 123 -3.16 -11.65 -4.72
C TYR A 123 -4.10 -10.83 -3.84
N TYR A 124 -3.56 -9.94 -3.00
CA TYR A 124 -4.35 -9.09 -2.13
C TYR A 124 -5.12 -8.00 -2.89
N SER A 125 -4.47 -7.25 -3.79
CA SER A 125 -5.13 -6.15 -4.49
C SER A 125 -6.24 -6.62 -5.44
N GLN A 126 -6.07 -7.80 -6.07
CA GLN A 126 -7.08 -8.37 -6.97
C GLN A 126 -8.29 -8.95 -6.22
N ARG A 127 -8.07 -9.60 -5.07
CA ARG A 127 -9.19 -10.13 -4.26
C ARG A 127 -10.01 -9.03 -3.62
N VAL A 128 -9.35 -8.04 -3.01
CA VAL A 128 -10.05 -6.94 -2.35
C VAL A 128 -10.95 -6.18 -3.33
N SER A 129 -10.52 -5.96 -4.57
CA SER A 129 -11.31 -5.23 -5.58
C SER A 129 -12.56 -5.97 -6.11
N SER A 130 -12.64 -7.30 -5.99
CA SER A 130 -13.65 -8.10 -6.70
C SER A 130 -14.90 -8.49 -5.90
N TYR A 131 -14.89 -8.37 -4.57
CA TYR A 131 -16.03 -8.71 -3.72
C TYR A 131 -16.75 -7.45 -3.22
N GLY A 132 -18.06 -7.57 -2.96
CA GLY A 132 -18.92 -6.47 -2.52
C GLY A 132 -18.58 -5.94 -1.12
N LEU A 133 -17.41 -5.32 -0.99
CA LEU A 133 -16.88 -4.75 0.23
C LEU A 133 -17.76 -3.61 0.69
N ARG A 134 -18.21 -3.68 1.95
CA ARG A 134 -18.77 -2.53 2.63
C ARG A 134 -17.62 -1.77 3.28
N ALA A 135 -17.21 -0.68 2.65
CA ALA A 135 -16.28 0.26 3.28
C ALA A 135 -16.91 0.79 4.58
N GLY A 136 -16.26 0.48 5.70
CA GLY A 136 -16.66 0.95 7.02
C GLY A 136 -15.45 1.47 7.80
N ARG A 137 -15.71 2.22 8.87
CA ARG A 137 -14.67 2.66 9.83
C ARG A 137 -14.66 1.86 11.13
N ARG A 138 -15.56 0.88 11.26
CA ARG A 138 -15.65 0.03 12.45
C ARG A 138 -15.09 -1.34 12.11
N VAL A 139 -14.14 -1.77 12.91
CA VAL A 139 -13.62 -3.14 12.90
C VAL A 139 -14.71 -4.06 13.44
N PRO A 140 -15.06 -5.18 12.76
CA PRO A 140 -16.00 -6.15 13.31
C PRO A 140 -15.54 -6.65 14.69
N PRO A 141 -16.47 -6.94 15.61
CA PRO A 141 -16.11 -7.55 16.89
C PRO A 141 -15.34 -8.86 16.67
N GLY A 142 -14.24 -9.04 17.41
CA GLY A 142 -13.40 -10.24 17.34
C GLY A 142 -12.34 -10.24 16.25
N THR A 143 -12.33 -9.26 15.33
CA THR A 143 -11.23 -9.13 14.36
C THR A 143 -9.94 -8.77 15.08
N ILE A 144 -8.89 -9.55 14.82
CA ILE A 144 -7.53 -9.30 15.29
C ILE A 144 -7.05 -7.94 14.75
N GLN A 145 -6.42 -7.14 15.60
CA GLN A 145 -5.92 -5.81 15.22
C GLN A 145 -4.59 -5.49 15.90
N PRO A 146 -3.76 -4.60 15.31
CA PRO A 146 -2.58 -4.08 15.98
C PRO A 146 -2.95 -3.34 17.27
N ARG A 147 -2.27 -3.67 18.37
CA ARG A 147 -2.35 -2.90 19.63
C ARG A 147 -1.49 -1.65 19.60
N TYR A 148 -0.44 -1.66 18.79
CA TYR A 148 0.42 -0.51 18.56
C TYR A 148 0.20 0.00 17.14
N ILE A 149 -0.08 1.30 17.04
CA ILE A 149 -0.11 2.06 15.80
C ILE A 149 0.68 3.34 16.05
N PRO A 150 1.60 3.75 15.15
CA PRO A 150 2.38 4.97 15.35
C PRO A 150 1.47 6.18 15.53
N THR A 151 1.81 7.07 16.47
CA THR A 151 1.04 8.30 16.71
C THR A 151 0.84 9.11 15.43
N GLY A 152 -0.40 9.54 15.18
CA GLY A 152 -0.78 10.31 13.99
C GLY A 152 -1.46 9.45 12.92
N PHE A 153 -1.21 8.13 12.92
CA PHE A 153 -1.99 7.18 12.13
C PHE A 153 -3.34 6.93 12.80
N VAL A 154 -4.40 6.91 11.99
CA VAL A 154 -5.75 6.54 12.41
C VAL A 154 -6.29 5.47 11.47
N LEU A 155 -7.22 4.66 11.97
CA LEU A 155 -7.94 3.71 11.13
C LEU A 155 -8.78 4.49 10.10
N ASP A 156 -8.37 4.43 8.84
CA ASP A 156 -9.01 5.16 7.74
C ASP A 156 -10.12 4.30 7.11
N ARG A 157 -9.83 3.01 6.90
CA ARG A 157 -10.71 2.09 6.18
C ARG A 157 -10.60 0.67 6.72
N VAL A 158 -11.74 -0.02 6.76
CA VAL A 158 -11.86 -1.46 7.02
C VAL A 158 -12.58 -2.09 5.85
N GLU A 159 -11.98 -3.15 5.31
CA GLU A 159 -12.53 -3.98 4.26
C GLU A 159 -12.55 -5.42 4.75
N VAL A 160 -13.71 -6.08 4.65
CA VAL A 160 -13.89 -7.45 5.16
C VAL A 160 -14.48 -8.31 4.05
N ASP A 161 -13.79 -9.39 3.73
CA ASP A 161 -14.30 -10.43 2.85
C ASP A 161 -15.04 -11.47 3.70
N LYS A 162 -16.36 -11.52 3.50
CA LYS A 162 -17.22 -12.45 4.25
C LYS A 162 -17.07 -13.90 3.81
N ASP A 163 -16.62 -14.14 2.57
CA ASP A 163 -16.57 -15.47 2.00
C ASP A 163 -15.37 -16.26 2.54
N CYS A 164 -14.25 -15.58 2.79
CA CYS A 164 -13.06 -16.21 3.35
C CYS A 164 -12.70 -15.75 4.78
N GLY A 165 -13.48 -14.84 5.37
CA GLY A 165 -13.24 -14.32 6.72
C GLY A 165 -12.02 -13.41 6.83
N SER A 166 -11.43 -12.97 5.71
CA SER A 166 -10.29 -12.06 5.73
C SER A 166 -10.71 -10.61 5.96
N ALA A 167 -9.81 -9.82 6.53
CA ALA A 167 -9.99 -8.39 6.71
C ALA A 167 -8.72 -7.62 6.32
N GLN A 168 -8.89 -6.45 5.72
CA GLN A 168 -7.87 -5.44 5.53
C GLN A 168 -8.21 -4.23 6.40
N LEU A 169 -7.29 -3.86 7.28
CA LEU A 169 -7.32 -2.66 8.10
C LEU A 169 -6.31 -1.67 7.52
N VAL A 170 -6.78 -0.51 7.06
CA VAL A 170 -5.92 0.53 6.51
C VAL A 170 -5.83 1.67 7.51
N TYR A 171 -4.61 1.95 7.94
CA TYR A 171 -4.27 3.10 8.78
C TYR A 171 -3.57 4.15 7.94
N SER A 172 -3.85 5.42 8.16
CA SER A 172 -3.13 6.51 7.48
C SER A 172 -2.89 7.66 8.44
N ASP A 173 -1.81 8.41 8.21
CA ASP A 173 -1.55 9.70 8.84
C ASP A 173 -1.84 10.90 7.91
N GLY A 174 -2.37 10.60 6.71
CA GLY A 174 -2.66 11.54 5.64
C GLY A 174 -1.54 11.70 4.60
N LEU A 175 -0.35 11.16 4.83
CA LEU A 175 0.73 11.10 3.84
C LEU A 175 1.14 9.67 3.54
N TYR A 176 1.37 8.87 4.58
CA TYR A 176 1.69 7.46 4.50
C TYR A 176 0.48 6.61 4.90
N ALA A 177 0.49 5.36 4.46
CA ALA A 177 -0.53 4.38 4.79
C ALA A 177 0.10 3.04 5.18
N ILE A 178 -0.58 2.34 6.07
CA ILE A 178 -0.25 1.00 6.54
C ILE A 178 -1.47 0.14 6.27
N SER A 179 -1.28 -1.00 5.64
CA SER A 179 -2.33 -2.01 5.48
C SER A 179 -1.98 -3.23 6.31
N VAL A 180 -2.94 -3.68 7.12
CA VAL A 180 -2.85 -4.91 7.91
C VAL A 180 -3.90 -5.86 7.39
N PHE A 181 -3.46 -6.95 6.79
CA PHE A 181 -4.31 -8.03 6.32
C PHE A 181 -4.33 -9.12 7.39
N VAL A 182 -5.52 -9.62 7.68
CA VAL A 182 -5.78 -10.63 8.70
C VAL A 182 -6.64 -11.73 8.07
N GLY A 183 -6.18 -12.98 8.19
CA GLY A 183 -6.95 -14.16 7.83
C GLY A 183 -7.12 -14.40 6.32
N GLY A 184 -7.68 -15.56 5.99
CA GLY A 184 -8.03 -15.96 4.61
C GLY A 184 -6.85 -16.15 3.64
N ILE A 185 -5.61 -16.14 4.14
CA ILE A 185 -4.47 -16.67 3.38
C ILE A 185 -4.56 -18.17 3.49
N ALA A 186 -5.15 -18.82 2.49
CA ALA A 186 -5.35 -20.27 2.49
C ALA A 186 -4.00 -21.00 2.46
N GLY A 187 -3.35 -21.15 3.62
CA GLY A 187 -2.24 -22.05 3.96
C GLY A 187 -0.91 -21.89 3.21
N LYS A 188 -0.91 -21.53 1.93
CA LYS A 188 0.26 -21.73 1.05
C LYS A 188 1.06 -20.46 0.76
N SER A 189 0.48 -19.27 0.94
CA SER A 189 1.18 -18.02 0.58
C SER A 189 2.07 -17.49 1.70
N VAL A 190 1.67 -17.65 2.98
CA VAL A 190 2.54 -17.27 4.11
C VAL A 190 3.60 -18.31 4.41
N GLU A 191 3.37 -19.60 4.12
CA GLU A 191 4.43 -20.61 4.22
C GLU A 191 5.68 -20.25 3.40
N ARG A 192 5.55 -19.42 2.36
CA ARG A 192 6.68 -18.93 1.56
C ARG A 192 7.38 -17.72 2.17
N LEU A 193 6.76 -17.04 3.13
CA LEU A 193 7.33 -15.91 3.84
C LEU A 193 7.79 -16.38 5.21
N CYS A 194 9.06 -16.22 5.52
CA CYS A 194 9.61 -16.50 6.83
C CYS A 194 8.95 -15.54 7.84
N PRO A 195 8.18 -16.04 8.82
CA PRO A 195 7.50 -15.17 9.79
C PRO A 195 8.49 -14.24 10.50
N GLY A 196 8.12 -12.97 10.63
CA GLY A 196 8.97 -11.94 11.24
C GLY A 196 10.07 -11.40 10.34
N THR A 197 10.23 -11.89 9.11
CA THR A 197 11.18 -11.32 8.15
C THR A 197 10.57 -10.11 7.46
N VAL A 198 11.34 -9.02 7.37
CA VAL A 198 10.99 -7.83 6.59
C VAL A 198 11.37 -8.03 5.14
N TYR A 199 10.43 -7.76 4.25
CA TYR A 199 10.61 -7.81 2.80
C TYR A 199 10.45 -6.41 2.22
N ASP A 200 11.45 -5.96 1.45
CA ASP A 200 11.35 -4.78 0.61
C ASP A 200 10.88 -5.18 -0.79
N TRP A 201 9.81 -4.54 -1.26
CA TRP A 201 9.21 -4.79 -2.58
C TRP A 201 9.26 -3.56 -3.48
N GLY A 202 10.14 -2.60 -3.17
CA GLY A 202 10.40 -1.40 -3.94
C GLY A 202 9.39 -0.27 -3.72
N GLN A 203 8.11 -0.61 -3.48
CA GLN A 203 7.06 0.37 -3.17
C GLN A 203 6.72 0.47 -1.69
N GLY A 204 7.31 -0.34 -0.83
CA GLY A 204 7.17 -0.27 0.62
C GLY A 204 7.85 -1.46 1.29
N LEU A 205 7.61 -1.62 2.59
CA LEU A 205 8.04 -2.79 3.36
C LEU A 205 6.85 -3.68 3.72
N MET A 206 7.13 -4.97 3.91
CA MET A 206 6.15 -5.98 4.25
C MET A 206 6.70 -6.93 5.31
N VAL A 207 5.87 -7.29 6.30
CA VAL A 207 6.18 -8.33 7.29
C VAL A 207 5.00 -9.27 7.41
N ALA A 208 5.27 -10.57 7.28
CA ALA A 208 4.30 -11.62 7.58
C ALA A 208 4.51 -12.14 9.00
N THR A 209 3.42 -12.41 9.72
CA THR A 209 3.44 -13.04 11.05
C THR A 209 2.19 -13.91 11.23
N ARG A 210 2.09 -14.63 12.34
CA ARG A 210 0.96 -15.50 12.65
C ARG A 210 0.47 -15.25 14.07
N VAL A 211 -0.84 -15.10 14.23
CA VAL A 211 -1.49 -14.78 15.51
C VAL A 211 -2.77 -15.62 15.65
N ARG A 212 -2.84 -16.50 16.67
CA ARG A 212 -4.03 -17.35 16.95
C ARG A 212 -4.53 -18.11 15.71
N ASP A 213 -3.60 -18.73 14.98
CA ASP A 213 -3.83 -19.45 13.72
C ASP A 213 -4.22 -18.63 12.50
N GLU A 214 -4.35 -17.31 12.66
CA GLU A 214 -4.52 -16.39 11.53
C GLU A 214 -3.16 -15.92 11.03
N ASP A 215 -2.99 -15.98 9.72
CA ASP A 215 -1.86 -15.33 9.08
C ASP A 215 -2.13 -13.83 8.97
N VAL A 216 -1.11 -13.04 9.26
CA VAL A 216 -1.17 -11.57 9.29
C VAL A 216 -0.09 -11.02 8.38
N LEU A 217 -0.47 -10.08 7.53
CA LEU A 217 0.47 -9.34 6.68
C LEU A 217 0.38 -7.86 6.96
N VAL A 218 1.49 -7.25 7.38
CA VAL A 218 1.60 -5.80 7.55
C VAL A 218 2.41 -5.24 6.40
N MET A 219 1.88 -4.22 5.73
CA MET A 219 2.54 -3.53 4.62
C MET A 219 2.46 -2.02 4.81
N GLY A 220 3.52 -1.29 4.43
CA GLY A 220 3.48 0.17 4.42
C GLY A 220 4.82 0.83 4.10
N ASP A 221 4.78 2.14 3.93
CA ASP A 221 5.94 3.01 3.71
C ASP A 221 6.48 3.55 5.04
N LEU A 222 6.87 2.65 5.95
CA LEU A 222 7.51 2.99 7.22
C LEU A 222 8.86 2.30 7.34
N PRO A 223 9.76 2.78 8.24
CA PRO A 223 10.99 2.06 8.56
C PRO A 223 10.71 0.63 9.03
N ALA A 224 11.64 -0.28 8.75
CA ALA A 224 11.52 -1.72 9.07
C ALA A 224 11.14 -1.95 10.54
N GLU A 225 11.82 -1.27 11.47
CA GLU A 225 11.57 -1.35 12.91
C GLU A 225 10.11 -1.04 13.29
N GLU A 226 9.48 -0.07 12.61
CA GLU A 226 8.08 0.29 12.88
C GLU A 226 7.12 -0.75 12.30
N ILE A 227 7.39 -1.28 11.10
CA ILE A 227 6.56 -2.34 10.50
C ILE A 227 6.61 -3.62 11.35
N GLU A 228 7.80 -4.02 11.81
CA GLU A 228 7.98 -5.16 12.71
C GLU A 228 7.24 -4.95 14.04
N LYS A 229 7.35 -3.76 14.62
CA LYS A 229 6.67 -3.42 15.88
C LYS A 229 5.15 -3.44 15.74
N ILE A 230 4.61 -2.98 14.61
CA ILE A 230 3.17 -3.09 14.30
C ILE A 230 2.79 -4.57 14.21
N ALA A 231 3.49 -5.36 13.40
CA ALA A 231 3.24 -6.79 13.21
C ALA A 231 3.29 -7.56 14.53
N GLY A 232 4.30 -7.31 15.37
CA GLY A 232 4.45 -7.94 16.68
C GLY A 232 3.36 -7.57 17.68
N SER A 233 2.64 -6.47 17.45
CA SER A 233 1.56 -5.98 18.32
C SER A 233 0.16 -6.52 18.00
N VAL A 234 0.03 -7.25 16.89
CA VAL A 234 -1.26 -7.77 16.40
C VAL A 234 -1.77 -8.88 17.32
N ARG A 235 -3.00 -8.76 17.85
CA ARG A 235 -3.58 -9.68 18.86
C ARG A 235 -5.11 -9.81 18.74
#